data_AF-A0A2D6K8F0-F1
#
_entry.id   AF-A0A2D6K8F0-F1
#
_cell.length_a   1.000
_cell.length_b   1.000
_cell.length_c   1.000
_cell.angle_alpha   90.00
_cell.angle_beta   90.00
_cell.angle_gamma   90.00
#
_symmetry.space_group_name_H-M   'P 1'
#
loop_
_entity.id
_entity.type
_entity.pdbx_description
1 polymer ?
#
loop_
_entity_poly.entity_id
_entity_poly.type
_entity_poly.pdbx_seq_one_letter_code
_entity_poly.pdbx_strand_id
1 'polypeptide(L)'
;MEEPATQQELRESMNLHLRQKAQEIIDKYGSAITLSVLQDILQDRKFVRYPVNIIFDSTRIEAGLFIKTEMTVSDQGHQADEDSAYVKPVERSYDFIVHEYFEGQPDKLLPLILYHLPTVNYGDI
;
A
#
# COMPACT_ATOMS: atom_id res chain seq x y z
N MET A 1 37.21 7.33 12.12
CA MET A 1 36.53 6.07 11.74
C MET A 1 35.33 5.99 12.65
N GLU A 2 34.12 6.13 12.13
CA GLU A 2 32.92 5.92 12.94
C GLU A 2 32.80 4.42 13.23
N GLU A 3 32.58 4.05 14.49
CA GLU A 3 32.30 2.67 14.86
C GLU A 3 30.93 2.26 14.29
N PRO A 4 30.79 1.03 13.78
CA PRO A 4 29.51 0.54 13.30
C PRO A 4 28.50 0.52 14.45
N ALA A 5 27.28 0.97 14.18
CA ALA A 5 26.19 0.97 15.15
C ALA A 5 25.97 -0.43 15.73
N THR A 6 25.77 -0.50 17.04
CA THR A 6 25.43 -1.73 17.74
C THR A 6 24.04 -2.21 17.34
N GLN A 7 23.75 -3.51 17.51
CA GLN A 7 22.41 -4.05 17.27
C GLN A 7 21.32 -3.35 18.09
N GLN A 8 21.67 -2.88 19.30
CA GLN A 8 20.76 -2.14 20.15
C GLN A 8 20.43 -0.76 19.55
N GLU A 9 21.44 0.00 19.12
CA GLU A 9 21.24 1.31 18.49
C GLU A 9 20.44 1.22 17.19
N LEU A 10 20.69 0.17 16.38
CA LEU A 10 19.89 -0.10 15.18
C LEU A 10 18.42 -0.36 15.52
N ARG A 11 18.16 -1.16 16.56
CA ARG A 11 16.79 -1.46 17.01
C ARG A 11 16.10 -0.24 17.58
N GLU A 12 16.80 0.60 18.33
CA GLU A 12 16.27 1.85 18.88
C GLU A 12 15.92 2.85 17.77
N SER A 13 16.83 3.05 16.81
CA SER A 13 16.61 3.90 15.63
C SER A 13 15.42 3.44 14.80
N MET A 14 15.31 2.12 14.54
CA MET A 14 14.17 1.55 13.81
C MET A 14 12.84 1.79 14.55
N ASN A 15 12.79 1.53 15.87
CA ASN A 15 11.57 1.76 16.65
C ASN A 15 11.17 3.24 16.69
N LEU A 16 12.15 4.15 16.78
CA LEU A 16 11.90 5.58 16.71
C LEU A 16 11.30 5.96 15.36
N HIS A 17 11.85 5.45 14.25
CA HIS A 17 11.32 5.68 12.92
C HIS A 17 9.88 5.17 12.75
N LEU A 18 9.59 3.96 13.25
CA LEU A 18 8.23 3.40 13.21
C LEU A 18 7.23 4.26 13.98
N ARG A 19 7.60 4.73 15.17
CA ARG A 19 6.75 5.63 15.98
C ARG A 19 6.51 6.97 15.29
N GLN A 20 7.54 7.55 14.68
CA GLN A 20 7.40 8.79 13.91
C GLN A 20 6.45 8.60 12.73
N LYS A 21 6.58 7.50 11.97
CA LYS A 21 5.67 7.20 10.86
C LYS A 21 4.23 6.98 11.32
N ALA A 22 4.03 6.25 12.42
CA ALA A 22 2.72 6.07 13.01
C ALA A 22 2.10 7.42 13.43
N GLN A 23 2.89 8.31 14.05
CA GLN A 23 2.44 9.64 14.44
C GLN A 23 2.06 10.48 13.20
N GLU A 24 2.85 10.46 12.13
CA GLU A 24 2.51 11.17 10.89
C GLU A 24 1.19 10.69 10.27
N ILE A 25 0.86 9.40 10.38
CA ILE A 25 -0.43 8.86 9.93
C ILE A 25 -1.54 9.38 10.85
N ILE A 26 -1.37 9.29 12.18
CA ILE A 26 -2.36 9.76 13.15
C ILE A 26 -2.63 11.26 13.00
N ASP A 27 -1.60 12.07 12.81
CA ASP A 27 -1.72 13.52 12.64
C ASP A 27 -2.51 13.89 11.39
N LYS A 28 -2.36 13.10 10.31
CA LYS A 28 -3.02 13.36 9.03
C LYS A 28 -4.43 12.77 8.95
N TYR A 29 -4.62 11.55 9.45
CA TYR A 29 -5.83 10.75 9.23
C TYR A 29 -6.65 10.48 10.49
N GLY A 30 -6.13 10.85 11.67
CA GLY A 30 -6.73 10.55 12.96
C GLY A 30 -6.31 9.19 13.50
N SER A 31 -6.65 8.93 14.77
CA SER A 31 -6.31 7.68 15.47
C SER A 31 -7.24 6.51 15.15
N ALA A 32 -8.44 6.79 14.63
CA ALA A 32 -9.43 5.78 14.27
C ALA A 32 -9.31 5.43 12.77
N ILE A 33 -8.60 4.34 12.46
CA ILE A 33 -8.44 3.87 11.08
C ILE A 33 -9.64 2.99 10.71
N THR A 34 -10.68 3.62 10.14
CA THR A 34 -11.80 2.93 9.50
C THR A 34 -11.39 2.43 8.11
N LEU A 35 -12.25 1.63 7.46
CA LEU A 35 -12.01 1.20 6.08
C LEU A 35 -11.87 2.38 5.11
N SER A 36 -12.70 3.42 5.24
CA SER A 36 -12.61 4.60 4.39
C SER A 36 -11.30 5.35 4.59
N VAL A 37 -10.87 5.51 5.84
CA VAL A 37 -9.58 6.13 6.16
C VAL A 37 -8.43 5.29 5.62
N LEU A 38 -8.51 3.96 5.72
CA LEU A 38 -7.49 3.09 5.12
C LEU A 38 -7.44 3.26 3.60
N GLN A 39 -8.58 3.34 2.91
CA GLN A 39 -8.62 3.59 1.47
C GLN A 39 -7.93 4.90 1.10
N ASP A 40 -8.09 5.97 1.89
CA ASP A 40 -7.36 7.23 1.68
C ASP A 40 -5.85 7.07 1.91
N ILE A 41 -5.43 6.30 2.92
CA ILE A 41 -4.01 6.00 3.18
C ILE A 41 -3.41 5.18 2.03
N LEU A 42 -4.15 4.20 1.50
CA LEU A 42 -3.70 3.33 0.39
C LEU A 42 -3.44 4.10 -0.91
N GLN A 43 -3.99 5.30 -1.05
CA GLN A 43 -3.75 6.18 -2.20
C GLN A 43 -2.62 7.20 -1.93
N ASP A 44 -2.15 7.34 -0.69
CA ASP A 44 -1.13 8.31 -0.32
C ASP A 44 0.29 7.76 -0.50
N ARG A 45 0.96 8.27 -1.54
CA ARG A 45 2.35 7.94 -1.88
C ARG A 45 3.38 8.25 -0.79
N LYS A 46 3.02 9.07 0.20
CA LYS A 46 3.86 9.32 1.38
C LYS A 46 3.99 8.08 2.28
N PHE A 47 2.96 7.24 2.32
CA PHE A 47 2.88 6.08 3.22
C PHE A 47 2.81 4.74 2.47
N VAL A 48 2.34 4.74 1.22
CA VAL A 48 2.24 3.55 0.36
C VAL A 48 2.91 3.83 -0.98
N ARG A 49 3.98 3.11 -1.32
CA ARG A 49 4.85 3.40 -2.47
C ARG A 49 4.11 3.47 -3.81
N TYR A 50 3.13 2.60 -3.99
CA TYR A 50 2.26 2.56 -5.16
C TYR A 50 0.80 2.56 -4.69
N PRO A 51 -0.08 3.40 -5.27
CA PRO A 51 -1.49 3.44 -4.88
C PRO A 51 -2.15 2.06 -4.96
N VAL A 52 -3.03 1.74 -4.02
CA VAL A 52 -3.71 0.43 -3.93
C VAL A 52 -5.23 0.57 -3.97
N ASN A 53 -5.87 -0.16 -4.89
CA ASN A 53 -7.32 -0.31 -4.92
C ASN A 53 -7.75 -1.61 -4.22
N ILE A 54 -8.95 -1.60 -3.63
CA ILE A 54 -9.58 -2.80 -3.07
C ILE A 54 -10.74 -3.17 -3.98
N ILE A 55 -10.71 -4.38 -4.54
CA ILE A 55 -11.72 -4.90 -5.46
C ILE A 55 -12.28 -6.20 -4.87
N PHE A 56 -13.59 -6.30 -4.70
CA PHE A 56 -14.23 -7.53 -4.26
C PHE A 56 -14.64 -8.38 -5.47
N ASP A 57 -13.88 -9.43 -5.76
CA ASP A 57 -14.13 -10.32 -6.90
C ASP A 57 -13.40 -11.66 -6.71
N SER A 58 -14.08 -12.65 -6.10
CA SER A 58 -13.49 -13.97 -5.86
C SER A 58 -13.30 -14.79 -7.13
N THR A 59 -13.92 -14.41 -8.25
CA THR A 59 -13.76 -15.14 -9.52
C THR A 59 -12.34 -15.00 -10.09
N ARG A 60 -11.61 -13.98 -9.63
CA ARG A 60 -10.21 -13.70 -9.99
C ARG A 60 -9.19 -14.25 -8.98
N ILE A 61 -9.65 -14.97 -7.94
CA ILE A 61 -8.80 -15.48 -6.86
C ILE A 61 -8.62 -17.00 -7.01
N GLU A 62 -7.39 -17.49 -6.88
CA GLU A 62 -7.10 -18.91 -6.94
C GLU A 62 -7.72 -19.67 -5.74
N ALA A 63 -8.13 -20.92 -5.97
CA ALA A 63 -8.71 -21.75 -4.93
C ALA A 63 -7.76 -21.91 -3.73
N GLY A 64 -8.27 -21.62 -2.53
CA GLY A 64 -7.49 -21.66 -1.29
C GLY A 64 -6.92 -20.31 -0.84
N LEU A 65 -7.07 -19.26 -1.65
CA LEU A 65 -6.71 -17.89 -1.27
C LEU A 65 -7.95 -17.05 -0.95
N PHE A 66 -7.75 -15.99 -0.16
CA PHE A 66 -8.78 -15.01 0.20
C PHE A 66 -8.55 -13.63 -0.42
N ILE A 67 -7.33 -13.40 -0.89
CA ILE A 67 -6.88 -12.14 -1.48
C ILE A 67 -5.75 -12.43 -2.44
N LYS A 68 -5.68 -11.66 -3.52
CA LYS A 68 -4.61 -11.65 -4.49
C LYS A 68 -4.16 -10.21 -4.71
N THR A 69 -2.84 -10.00 -4.80
CA THR A 69 -2.23 -8.71 -5.12
C THR A 69 -1.78 -8.72 -6.57
N GLU A 70 -2.32 -7.82 -7.39
CA GLU A 70 -1.92 -7.67 -8.80
C GLU A 70 -1.37 -6.26 -9.03
N MET A 71 -0.28 -6.14 -9.79
CA MET A 71 0.20 -4.84 -10.23
C MET A 71 -0.61 -4.40 -11.45
N THR A 72 -1.17 -3.20 -11.37
CA THR A 72 -1.89 -2.57 -12.47
C THR A 72 -1.06 -1.42 -13.03
N VAL A 73 -1.02 -1.34 -14.35
CA VAL A 73 -0.24 -0.35 -15.09
C VAL A 73 -1.21 0.52 -15.86
N SER A 74 -1.29 1.82 -15.53
CA SER A 74 -2.16 2.72 -16.27
C SER A 74 -1.46 3.22 -17.54
N ASP A 75 -2.00 2.86 -18.71
CA ASP A 75 -1.57 3.38 -20.03
C ASP A 75 -1.99 4.85 -20.28
N GLN A 76 -2.55 5.52 -19.27
CA GLN A 76 -2.98 6.93 -19.37
C GLN A 76 -1.81 7.91 -19.66
N GLY A 77 -0.56 7.45 -19.68
CA GLY A 77 0.60 8.21 -20.15
C GLY A 77 0.88 8.13 -21.66
N HIS A 78 0.11 7.34 -22.42
CA HIS A 78 0.24 7.19 -23.88
C HIS A 78 -0.74 8.04 -24.70
N GLN A 79 -1.47 8.98 -24.09
CA GLN A 79 -1.96 10.12 -24.85
C GLN A 79 -0.78 11.09 -25.02
N ALA A 80 0.01 10.86 -26.07
CA ALA A 80 0.82 11.93 -26.60
C ALA A 80 -0.16 13.05 -26.99
N ASP A 81 -0.19 14.14 -26.22
CA ASP A 81 -0.54 15.41 -26.82
C ASP A 81 0.39 15.53 -28.04
N GLU A 82 -0.17 15.58 -29.25
CA GLU A 82 0.59 15.56 -30.50
C GLU A 82 1.66 16.68 -30.58
N ASP A 83 1.56 17.69 -29.69
CA ASP A 83 2.47 18.82 -29.54
C ASP A 83 3.41 18.77 -28.30
N SER A 84 3.36 17.73 -27.47
CA SER A 84 4.20 17.63 -26.25
C SER A 84 5.27 16.57 -26.38
N ALA A 85 6.55 16.98 -26.30
CA ALA A 85 7.71 16.07 -26.23
C ALA A 85 7.81 15.30 -24.88
N TYR A 86 6.85 15.49 -23.97
CA TYR A 86 6.85 14.86 -22.66
C TYR A 86 5.93 13.64 -22.63
N VAL A 87 6.52 12.45 -22.65
CA VAL A 87 5.80 11.20 -22.35
C VAL A 87 5.63 11.12 -20.84
N LYS A 88 4.38 11.19 -20.36
CA LYS A 88 4.10 11.01 -18.92
C LYS A 88 4.54 9.60 -18.51
N PRO A 89 5.35 9.45 -17.44
CA PRO A 89 5.78 8.14 -16.97
C PRO A 89 4.57 7.25 -16.66
N VAL A 90 4.70 5.98 -17.03
CA VAL A 90 3.71 4.94 -16.71
C VAL A 90 3.54 4.87 -15.19
N GLU A 91 2.34 5.18 -14.70
CA GLU A 91 2.02 5.07 -13.28
C GLU A 91 1.68 3.63 -12.92
N ARG A 92 2.38 3.09 -11.92
CA ARG A 92 2.08 1.79 -11.31
C ARG A 92 1.14 1.98 -10.14
N SER A 93 0.13 1.12 -10.07
CA SER A 93 -0.75 0.91 -8.93
C SER A 93 -0.86 -0.59 -8.66
N TYR A 94 -1.53 -0.96 -7.58
CA TYR A 94 -1.83 -2.35 -7.27
C TYR A 94 -3.32 -2.51 -6.97
N ASP A 95 -3.85 -3.67 -7.32
CA ASP A 95 -5.19 -4.07 -6.93
C ASP A 95 -5.07 -5.21 -5.91
N PHE A 96 -5.70 -5.00 -4.77
CA PHE A 96 -6.00 -6.06 -3.81
C PHE A 96 -7.37 -6.61 -4.18
N ILE A 97 -7.36 -7.77 -4.85
CA ILE A 97 -8.54 -8.51 -5.24
C ILE A 97 -8.91 -9.39 -4.06
N VAL A 98 -10.01 -9.08 -3.39
CA VAL A 98 -10.43 -9.69 -2.13
C VAL A 98 -11.69 -10.50 -2.36
N HIS A 99 -11.82 -11.63 -1.65
CA HIS A 99 -13.05 -12.39 -1.66
C HIS A 99 -14.20 -11.56 -1.04
N GLU A 100 -15.37 -11.56 -1.68
CA GLU A 100 -16.58 -10.87 -1.25
C GLU A 100 -17.04 -11.26 0.16
N TYR A 101 -16.58 -12.41 0.69
CA TYR A 101 -16.77 -12.77 2.10
C TYR A 101 -16.36 -11.62 3.04
N PHE A 102 -15.31 -10.85 2.72
CA PHE A 102 -14.82 -9.77 3.57
C PHE A 102 -15.57 -8.44 3.39
N GLU A 103 -16.50 -8.35 2.44
CA GLU A 103 -17.28 -7.14 2.20
C GLU A 103 -18.14 -6.81 3.44
N GLY A 104 -18.10 -5.55 3.87
CA GLY A 104 -18.78 -5.10 5.09
C GLY A 104 -18.19 -5.62 6.41
N GLN A 105 -17.03 -6.31 6.39
CA GLN A 105 -16.37 -6.85 7.60
C GLN A 105 -15.00 -6.18 7.83
N PRO A 106 -14.95 -4.88 8.21
CA PRO A 106 -13.70 -4.13 8.32
C PRO A 106 -12.71 -4.78 9.29
N ASP A 107 -13.16 -5.34 10.41
CA ASP A 107 -12.28 -5.99 11.41
C ASP A 107 -11.51 -7.19 10.86
N LYS A 108 -12.05 -7.85 9.83
CA LYS A 108 -11.39 -8.98 9.14
C LYS A 108 -10.61 -8.51 7.91
N LEU A 109 -11.12 -7.51 7.22
CA LEU A 109 -10.51 -6.95 6.01
C LEU A 109 -9.22 -6.18 6.33
N LEU A 110 -9.23 -5.32 7.34
CA LEU A 110 -8.10 -4.46 7.70
C LEU A 110 -6.80 -5.27 7.92
N PRO A 111 -6.78 -6.34 8.76
CA PRO A 111 -5.58 -7.16 8.91
C PRO A 111 -5.12 -7.83 7.62
N LEU A 112 -6.06 -8.27 6.78
CA LEU A 112 -5.76 -8.91 5.50
C LEU A 112 -5.06 -7.93 4.54
N ILE A 113 -5.56 -6.70 4.44
CA ILE A 113 -4.96 -5.63 3.63
C ILE A 113 -3.56 -5.28 4.15
N LEU A 114 -3.40 -5.11 5.47
CA LEU A 114 -2.12 -4.77 6.08
C LEU A 114 -1.06 -5.87 5.91
N TYR A 115 -1.47 -7.14 5.83
CA TYR A 115 -0.57 -8.26 5.56
C TYR A 115 0.04 -8.21 4.15
N HIS A 116 -0.71 -7.71 3.16
CA HIS A 116 -0.27 -7.63 1.76
C HIS A 116 0.48 -6.31 1.43
N LEU A 117 0.33 -5.27 2.25
CA LEU A 117 0.94 -3.96 2.01
C LEU A 117 2.48 -3.96 1.89
N PRO A 118 3.25 -4.79 2.63
CA PRO A 118 4.69 -4.89 2.47
C PRO A 118 5.12 -5.24 1.04
N THR A 119 4.40 -6.12 0.36
CA THR A 119 4.69 -6.49 -1.05
C THR A 119 4.57 -5.28 -1.98
N VAL A 120 3.61 -4.40 -1.75
CA VAL A 120 3.45 -3.16 -2.52
C VAL A 120 4.62 -2.20 -2.27
N ASN A 121 5.05 -2.06 -1.01
CA ASN A 121 6.09 -1.10 -0.66
C ASN A 121 7.51 -1.56 -1.04
N TYR A 122 7.78 -2.85 -0.89
CA TYR A 122 9.14 -3.39 -0.93
C TYR A 122 9.37 -4.45 -2.01
N GLY A 123 8.31 -4.96 -2.65
CA GLY A 123 8.37 -6.12 -3.54
C GLY A 123 8.20 -7.43 -2.80
N ASP A 124 8.38 -8.55 -3.50
CA ASP A 124 8.25 -9.90 -2.90
C ASP A 124 9.22 -10.07 -1.72
N ILE A 125 8.71 -10.62 -0.61
CA ILE A 125 9.43 -10.85 0.65
C ILE A 125 9.64 -12.35 0.86
#